data_AF-A0A090QNW6-F1
#
_entry.id   AF-A0A090QNW6-F1
#
_cell.length_a   1.000
_cell.length_b   1.000
_cell.length_c   1.000
_cell.angle_alpha   90.00
_cell.angle_beta   90.00
_cell.angle_gamma   90.00
#
_symmetry.space_group_name_H-M   'P 1'
#
loop_
_entity.id
_entity.type
_entity.pdbx_description
1 polymer ?
#
loop_
_entity_poly.entity_id
_entity_poly.type
_entity_poly.pdbx_seq_one_letter_code
_entity_poly.pdbx_strand_id
1 'polypeptide(L)'
;MGKGNVDWEDIKRLNKELKWRPGKCAYCNGKGKINESFENKVAVDTTYLTSDLNKDERNRIISGNEQALLRGILFEKKTDDFINQVEFLKSRGNLSAKEITEFYLIPENEISRDEKEELEDYIKRIIEFKNNKS
;
A
#
# COMPACT_ATOMS: atom_id res chain seq x y z
N MET A 1 14.52 5.83 10.94
CA MET A 1 13.53 6.70 10.24
C MET A 1 13.70 8.13 10.73
N GLY A 2 13.01 9.13 10.15
CA GLY A 2 13.17 10.54 10.57
C GLY A 2 13.66 11.51 9.48
N LYS A 3 13.69 11.11 8.21
CA LYS A 3 14.07 12.01 7.09
C LYS A 3 12.97 13.00 6.67
N GLY A 4 11.75 12.87 7.21
CA GLY A 4 10.60 13.67 6.77
C GLY A 4 9.92 13.11 5.52
N ASN A 5 10.69 12.59 4.58
CA ASN A 5 10.19 11.96 3.36
C ASN A 5 10.66 10.51 3.23
N VAL A 6 9.92 9.73 2.45
CA VAL A 6 10.24 8.37 2.02
C VAL A 6 10.52 8.43 0.52
N ASP A 7 11.70 7.98 0.11
CA ASP A 7 12.12 7.90 -1.30
C ASP A 7 12.10 6.46 -1.82
N TRP A 8 12.41 6.29 -3.11
CA TRP A 8 12.44 4.95 -3.73
C TRP A 8 13.53 4.03 -3.15
N GLU A 9 14.64 4.57 -2.65
CA GLU A 9 15.69 3.76 -2.03
C GLU A 9 15.20 3.18 -0.70
N ASP A 10 14.50 3.99 0.11
CA ASP A 10 13.87 3.56 1.34
C ASP A 10 12.78 2.49 1.06
N ILE A 11 11.96 2.67 0.03
CA ILE A 11 10.93 1.70 -0.38
C ILE A 11 11.55 0.37 -0.80
N LYS A 12 12.61 0.40 -1.61
CA LYS A 12 13.31 -0.80 -2.08
C LYS A 12 13.98 -1.55 -0.93
N ARG A 13 14.65 -0.83 -0.03
CA ARG A 13 15.30 -1.41 1.16
C ARG A 13 14.31 -2.13 2.07
N LEU A 14 13.06 -1.67 2.13
CA LEU A 14 11.99 -2.25 2.95
C LEU A 14 11.12 -3.26 2.19
N ASN A 15 11.41 -3.53 0.91
CA ASN A 15 10.63 -4.41 0.04
C ASN A 15 9.14 -4.00 -0.04
N LYS A 16 8.89 -2.69 -0.21
CA LYS A 16 7.53 -2.09 -0.27
C LYS A 16 7.19 -1.51 -1.63
N GLU A 17 7.88 -1.88 -2.71
CA GLU A 17 7.74 -1.26 -4.04
C GLU A 17 6.32 -1.36 -4.63
N LEU A 18 5.59 -2.42 -4.29
CA LEU A 18 4.19 -2.60 -4.68
C LEU A 18 3.20 -1.96 -3.70
N LYS A 19 3.64 -1.66 -2.49
CA LYS A 19 2.77 -1.20 -1.39
C LYS A 19 2.84 0.30 -1.17
N TRP A 20 3.99 0.92 -1.43
CA TRP A 20 4.27 2.33 -1.13
C TRP A 20 4.54 3.14 -2.41
N ARG A 21 4.40 4.46 -2.28
CA ARG A 21 4.89 5.46 -3.24
C ARG A 21 5.75 6.48 -2.47
N PRO A 22 6.77 7.09 -3.08
CA PRO A 22 7.53 8.15 -2.44
C PRO A 22 6.63 9.31 -2.00
N GLY A 23 7.00 9.96 -0.92
CA GLY A 23 6.22 11.08 -0.41
C GLY A 23 6.56 11.45 1.03
N LYS A 24 5.67 12.24 1.63
CA LYS A 24 5.80 12.61 3.04
C LYS A 24 5.71 11.36 3.91
N CYS A 25 6.63 11.22 4.85
CA CYS A 25 6.60 10.13 5.81
C CYS A 25 5.35 10.26 6.68
N ALA A 26 4.44 9.30 6.53
CA ALA A 26 3.19 9.23 7.29
C ALA A 26 3.43 9.00 8.79
N TYR A 27 4.61 8.53 9.19
CA TYR A 27 4.97 8.38 10.60
C TYR A 27 5.26 9.74 11.26
N CYS A 28 6.12 10.56 10.65
CA CYS A 28 6.50 11.88 11.19
C CYS A 28 5.72 13.06 10.60
N ASN A 29 4.74 12.81 9.73
CA ASN A 29 3.96 13.84 9.03
C ASN A 29 4.82 14.81 8.20
N GLY A 30 5.88 14.33 7.57
CA GLY A 30 6.81 15.24 6.89
C GLY A 30 7.77 16.00 7.79
N LYS A 31 7.68 15.88 9.12
CA LYS A 31 8.45 16.73 10.06
C LYS A 31 9.88 16.24 10.31
N GLY A 32 10.21 15.01 9.94
CA GLY A 32 11.52 14.42 10.20
C GLY A 32 11.82 14.17 11.68
N LYS A 33 10.80 14.14 12.53
CA LYS A 33 10.92 13.84 13.95
C LYS A 33 9.89 12.81 14.35
N ILE A 34 10.35 11.72 14.96
CA ILE A 34 9.52 10.65 15.49
C ILE A 34 9.78 10.63 17.00
N ASN A 35 8.72 10.56 17.80
CA ASN A 35 8.86 10.37 19.24
C ASN A 35 9.25 8.90 19.49
N GLU A 36 10.29 8.65 20.29
CA GLU A 36 10.78 7.30 20.61
C GLU A 36 9.69 6.35 21.14
N SER A 37 8.66 6.90 21.79
CA SER A 37 7.50 6.11 22.25
C SER A 37 6.63 5.51 21.14
N PHE A 38 6.82 5.94 19.88
CA PHE A 38 6.07 5.44 18.73
C PHE A 38 6.68 4.18 18.14
N GLU A 39 8.01 4.09 18.04
CA GLU A 39 8.70 2.99 17.34
C GLU A 39 8.39 1.61 17.92
N ASN A 40 8.03 1.56 19.21
CA ASN A 40 7.68 0.32 19.91
C ASN A 40 6.21 -0.11 19.74
N LYS A 41 5.35 0.76 19.19
CA LYS A 41 3.89 0.52 19.12
C LYS A 41 3.39 0.20 17.72
N VAL A 42 4.07 0.71 16.70
CA VAL A 42 3.65 0.58 15.31
C VAL A 42 4.85 0.22 14.47
N ALA A 43 4.76 -0.91 13.78
CA ALA A 43 5.77 -1.35 12.83
C ALA A 43 6.05 -0.25 11.82
N VAL A 44 7.33 0.01 11.69
CA VAL A 44 7.89 1.17 11.01
C VAL A 44 7.61 1.09 9.50
N ASP A 45 7.42 -0.13 8.99
CA ASP A 45 7.16 -0.50 7.61
C ASP A 45 5.67 -0.83 7.32
N THR A 46 4.75 -0.40 8.18
CA THR A 46 3.30 -0.59 7.95
C THR A 46 2.79 0.16 6.71
N THR A 47 2.03 -0.52 5.86
CA THR A 47 1.39 0.01 4.63
C THR A 47 0.11 0.77 4.93
N TYR A 48 -0.49 0.54 6.11
CA TYR A 48 -1.74 1.19 6.47
C TYR A 48 -1.57 2.65 6.90
N LEU A 49 -0.37 3.04 7.34
CA LEU A 49 -0.10 4.41 7.72
C LEU A 49 0.27 5.22 6.48
N THR A 50 -0.74 5.81 5.84
CA THR A 50 -0.58 6.63 4.63
C THR A 50 -0.76 8.12 4.93
N SER A 51 -0.34 8.99 4.00
CA SER A 51 -0.40 10.45 4.18
C SER A 51 -1.81 11.04 4.12
N ASP A 52 -2.72 10.32 3.46
CA ASP A 52 -4.15 10.62 3.29
C ASP A 52 -5.02 10.06 4.43
N LEU A 53 -4.46 9.22 5.29
CA LEU A 53 -5.16 8.70 6.46
C LEU A 53 -5.61 9.85 7.37
N ASN A 54 -6.88 9.83 7.78
CA ASN A 54 -7.43 10.83 8.69
C ASN A 54 -6.56 10.93 9.95
N LYS A 55 -6.29 12.17 10.38
CA LYS A 55 -5.53 12.51 11.58
C LYS A 55 -5.99 11.72 12.81
N ASP A 56 -7.30 11.52 13.00
CA ASP A 56 -7.82 10.78 14.16
C ASP A 56 -7.44 9.30 14.10
N GLU A 57 -7.59 8.67 12.93
CA GLU A 57 -7.23 7.27 12.74
C GLU A 57 -5.72 7.06 12.88
N ARG A 58 -4.94 7.96 12.29
CA ARG A 58 -3.50 8.01 12.48
C ARG A 58 -3.12 8.11 13.96
N ASN A 59 -3.76 9.01 14.72
CA ASN A 59 -3.48 9.15 16.15
C ASN A 59 -3.82 7.87 16.92
N ARG A 60 -4.89 7.15 16.54
CA ARG A 60 -5.26 5.86 17.15
C ARG A 60 -4.21 4.78 16.89
N ILE A 61 -3.72 4.68 15.66
CA ILE A 61 -2.65 3.73 15.32
C ILE A 61 -1.40 4.06 16.14
N ILE A 62 -0.99 5.34 16.12
CA ILE A 62 0.20 5.83 16.82
C ILE A 62 0.10 5.65 18.34
N SER A 63 -1.10 5.77 18.93
CA SER A 63 -1.30 5.55 20.37
C SER A 63 -1.30 4.08 20.77
N GLY A 64 -1.40 3.14 19.81
CA GLY A 64 -1.47 1.71 20.03
C GLY A 64 -2.90 1.19 20.24
N ASN A 65 -3.91 1.87 19.70
CA ASN A 65 -5.29 1.41 19.76
C ASN A 65 -5.45 0.06 19.03
N GLU A 66 -5.87 -0.97 19.75
CA GLU A 66 -5.95 -2.34 19.23
C GLU A 66 -6.82 -2.48 17.99
N GLN A 67 -7.99 -1.84 17.95
CA GLN A 67 -8.87 -1.92 16.79
C GLN A 67 -8.26 -1.25 15.54
N ALA A 68 -7.54 -0.15 15.72
CA ALA A 68 -6.83 0.52 14.63
C ALA A 68 -5.66 -0.33 14.12
N LEU A 69 -4.92 -0.97 15.03
CA LEU A 69 -3.85 -1.91 14.66
C LEU A 69 -4.40 -3.12 13.89
N LEU A 70 -5.52 -3.70 14.34
CA LEU A 70 -6.19 -4.80 13.65
C LEU A 70 -6.66 -4.41 12.24
N ARG A 71 -7.18 -3.20 12.05
CA ARG A 71 -7.50 -2.68 10.70
C ARG A 71 -6.25 -2.60 9.83
N GLY A 72 -5.12 -2.17 10.38
CA GLY A 72 -3.85 -2.14 9.67
C GLY A 72 -3.35 -3.52 9.24
N ILE A 73 -3.44 -4.52 10.13
CA ILE A 73 -3.09 -5.91 9.82
C ILE A 73 -3.99 -6.46 8.71
N LEU A 74 -5.31 -6.21 8.80
CA LEU A 74 -6.26 -6.65 7.79
C LEU A 74 -6.00 -5.97 6.43
N PHE A 75 -5.65 -4.68 6.43
CA PHE A 75 -5.32 -3.93 5.23
C PHE A 75 -4.07 -4.50 4.53
N GLU A 76 -3.01 -4.78 5.31
CA GLU A 76 -1.81 -5.44 4.81
C GLU A 76 -2.14 -6.77 4.15
N LYS A 77 -2.90 -7.63 4.85
CA LYS A 77 -3.31 -8.93 4.33
C LYS A 77 -4.11 -8.80 3.04
N LYS A 78 -5.09 -7.89 2.98
CA LYS A 78 -5.88 -7.64 1.76
C LYS A 78 -5.01 -7.18 0.60
N THR A 79 -4.01 -6.34 0.88
CA THR A 79 -3.08 -5.85 -0.15
C THR A 79 -2.22 -7.00 -0.69
N ASP A 80 -1.70 -7.85 0.18
CA ASP A 80 -0.93 -9.04 -0.22
C ASP A 80 -1.78 -10.03 -1.01
N ASP A 81 -3.00 -10.31 -0.54
CA ASP A 81 -3.94 -11.21 -1.21
C ASP A 81 -4.27 -10.68 -2.61
N PHE A 82 -4.50 -9.37 -2.77
CA PHE A 82 -4.74 -8.74 -4.08
C PHE A 82 -3.53 -8.90 -5.02
N ILE A 83 -2.31 -8.60 -4.54
CA ILE A 83 -1.09 -8.74 -5.33
C ILE A 83 -0.91 -10.19 -5.81
N ASN A 84 -1.12 -11.15 -4.91
CA ASN A 84 -1.00 -12.58 -5.23
C ASN A 84 -2.06 -13.03 -6.24
N GLN A 85 -3.28 -12.52 -6.14
CA GLN A 85 -4.34 -12.81 -7.11
C GLN A 85 -4.01 -12.25 -8.50
N VAL A 86 -3.49 -11.01 -8.59
CA VAL A 86 -3.04 -10.43 -9.87
C VAL A 86 -1.93 -11.29 -10.49
N GLU A 87 -0.94 -11.70 -9.70
CA GLU A 87 0.13 -12.58 -10.16
C GLU A 87 -0.40 -13.93 -10.65
N PHE A 88 -1.35 -14.53 -9.93
CA PHE A 88 -1.99 -15.78 -10.34
C PHE A 88 -2.75 -15.63 -11.65
N LEU A 89 -3.58 -14.59 -11.79
CA LEU A 89 -4.36 -14.32 -12.99
C LEU A 89 -3.46 -14.07 -14.20
N LYS A 90 -2.33 -13.37 -14.00
CA LYS A 90 -1.35 -13.18 -15.07
C LYS A 90 -0.63 -14.48 -15.45
N SER A 91 -0.12 -15.23 -14.47
CA SER A 91 0.73 -16.40 -14.72
C SER A 91 -0.05 -17.63 -15.19
N ARG A 92 -1.28 -17.84 -14.69
CA ARG A 92 -2.12 -18.99 -15.02
C ARG A 92 -3.21 -18.69 -16.02
N GLY A 93 -3.81 -17.50 -15.92
CA GLY A 93 -4.87 -17.05 -16.84
C GLY A 93 -4.33 -16.37 -18.10
N ASN A 94 -3.04 -16.00 -18.12
CA ASN A 94 -2.42 -15.18 -19.17
C ASN A 94 -3.16 -13.87 -19.46
N LEU A 95 -3.90 -13.35 -18.48
CA LEU A 95 -4.68 -12.13 -18.63
C LEU A 95 -3.76 -10.90 -18.69
N SER A 96 -4.15 -9.91 -19.48
CA SER A 96 -3.53 -8.58 -19.50
C SER A 96 -3.96 -7.75 -18.29
N ALA A 97 -3.22 -6.67 -18.00
CA ALA A 97 -3.58 -5.75 -16.92
C ALA A 97 -5.01 -5.19 -17.08
N LYS A 98 -5.40 -4.88 -18.31
CA LYS A 98 -6.74 -4.40 -18.65
C LYS A 98 -7.82 -5.45 -18.34
N GLU A 99 -7.63 -6.69 -18.76
CA GLU A 99 -8.60 -7.77 -18.49
C GLU A 99 -8.74 -8.06 -16.99
N ILE A 100 -7.62 -8.04 -16.26
CA ILE A 100 -7.63 -8.19 -14.79
C ILE A 100 -8.36 -7.00 -14.13
N THR A 101 -8.14 -5.79 -14.62
CA THR A 101 -8.86 -4.59 -14.14
C THR A 101 -10.36 -4.76 -14.36
N GLU A 102 -10.76 -5.11 -15.58
CA GLU A 102 -12.18 -5.32 -15.91
C GLU A 102 -12.80 -6.40 -15.05
N PHE A 103 -12.08 -7.49 -14.75
CA PHE A 103 -12.54 -8.53 -13.83
C PHE A 103 -12.87 -8.01 -12.43
N TYR A 104 -11.99 -7.18 -11.84
CA TYR A 104 -12.24 -6.60 -10.50
C TYR A 104 -13.35 -5.54 -10.49
N LEU A 105 -13.71 -4.98 -11.65
CA LEU A 105 -14.76 -3.98 -11.78
C LEU A 105 -16.14 -4.55 -12.08
N ILE A 106 -16.26 -5.85 -12.37
CA ILE A 106 -17.55 -6.54 -12.56
C ILE A 106 -18.57 -6.26 -11.42
N PRO A 107 -18.19 -6.31 -10.13
CA PRO A 107 -19.14 -6.06 -9.04
C PRO A 107 -19.44 -4.58 -8.79
N GLU A 108 -18.72 -3.64 -9.42
CA GLU A 108 -18.82 -2.21 -9.15
C GLU A 108 -19.88 -1.55 -10.05
N ASN A 109 -20.86 -0.87 -9.45
CA ASN A 109 -21.97 -0.27 -10.19
C ASN A 109 -21.63 1.07 -10.84
N GLU A 110 -20.76 1.87 -10.21
CA GLU A 110 -20.34 3.19 -10.70
C GLU A 110 -18.88 3.41 -10.27
N ILE A 111 -17.94 3.33 -11.21
CA ILE A 111 -16.55 3.70 -10.98
C ILE A 111 -16.16 4.84 -11.93
N SER A 112 -15.43 5.82 -11.41
CA SER A 112 -14.94 6.91 -12.25
C SER A 112 -13.88 6.41 -13.22
N ARG A 113 -13.67 7.16 -14.30
CA ARG A 113 -12.61 6.87 -15.27
C ARG A 113 -11.23 6.91 -14.59
N ASP A 114 -11.01 7.87 -13.71
CA ASP A 114 -9.73 8.08 -13.03
C ASP A 114 -9.41 6.89 -12.10
N GLU A 115 -10.38 6.41 -11.32
CA GLU A 115 -10.21 5.23 -10.45
C GLU A 115 -9.91 3.96 -11.25
N LYS A 116 -10.56 3.79 -12.41
CA LYS A 116 -10.26 2.67 -13.32
C LYS A 116 -8.83 2.75 -13.85
N GLU A 117 -8.39 3.94 -14.29
CA GLU A 117 -7.03 4.16 -14.79
C GLU A 117 -5.99 3.91 -13.68
N GLU A 118 -6.25 4.38 -12.46
CA GLU A 118 -5.39 4.14 -11.30
C GLU A 118 -5.25 2.64 -10.95
N LEU A 119 -6.37 1.90 -10.99
CA LEU A 119 -6.37 0.46 -10.75
C LEU A 119 -5.59 -0.30 -11.83
N GLU A 120 -5.82 0.04 -13.11
CA GLU A 120 -5.13 -0.59 -14.23
C GLU A 120 -3.62 -0.37 -14.14
N ASP A 121 -3.19 0.86 -13.83
CA ASP A 121 -1.78 1.19 -13.69
C ASP A 121 -1.14 0.50 -12.47
N TYR A 122 -1.89 0.35 -11.38
CA TYR A 122 -1.41 -0.44 -10.25
C TYR A 122 -1.20 -1.91 -10.63
N ILE A 123 -2.14 -2.51 -11.36
CA ILE A 123 -2.04 -3.89 -11.85
C ILE A 123 -0.85 -4.05 -12.81
N LYS A 124 -0.63 -3.11 -13.75
CA LYS A 124 0.54 -3.11 -14.65
C LYS A 124 1.83 -3.15 -13.83
N ARG A 125 1.96 -2.28 -12.82
CA ARG A 125 3.13 -2.22 -11.95
C ARG A 125 3.38 -3.54 -11.22
N ILE A 126 2.32 -4.22 -10.74
CA ILE A 126 2.45 -5.55 -10.12
C ILE A 126 3.04 -6.55 -11.10
N ILE A 127 2.48 -6.62 -12.32
CA ILE A 127 2.92 -7.56 -13.36
C ILE A 127 4.38 -7.32 -13.73
N GLU A 128 4.77 -6.07 -13.98
CA GLU A 128 6.14 -5.69 -14.32
C GLU A 128 7.12 -6.06 -13.21
N PHE A 129 6.77 -5.78 -11.95
CA PHE A 129 7.62 -6.09 -10.81
C PHE A 129 7.83 -7.60 -10.62
N LYS A 130 6.77 -8.39 -10.79
CA LYS A 130 6.83 -9.86 -10.64
C LYS A 130 7.60 -10.53 -11.78
N ASN A 131 7.46 -10.03 -13.00
CA ASN A 131 8.23 -10.51 -14.16
C ASN A 131 9.73 -10.20 -14.01
N ASN A 132 10.09 -9.04 -13.46
CA ASN A 132 11.49 -8.64 -13.25
C ASN A 132 12.18 -9.35 -12.07
N LYS A 133 11.41 -9.99 -11.17
CA LYS A 133 11.92 -10.80 -10.04
C LYS A 133 11.86 -12.32 -10.27
N SER A 134 11.25 -12.77 -11.38
CA SER A 134 11.22 -14.18 -11.81
C SER A 134 12.41 -14.50 -12.71
#